data_AF-A0A953MYS9-F1
#
_entry.id   AF-A0A953MYS9-F1
#
_cell.length_a   1.000
_cell.length_b   1.000
_cell.length_c   1.000
_cell.angle_alpha   90.00
_cell.angle_beta   90.00
_cell.angle_gamma   90.00
#
_symmetry.space_group_name_H-M   'P 1'
#
loop_
_entity.id
_entity.type
_entity.pdbx_description
1 polymer ?
#
loop_
_entity_poly.entity_id
_entity_poly.type
_entity_poly.pdbx_seq_one_letter_code
_entity_poly.pdbx_strand_id
1 'polypeptide(L)'
;MIHPLHRTAFICLVTLLGLFASAHVAALPPAAPMNEVALTAWMDLTDGTANGVIVEVNVNGTKDWGRPDEDGRVDLVLPANAVALIHFRKPGHLTKTVSVDTHNMRDSSFKGKKAGLTFAVKLEPDTEKEGLAYAGPVATITFDAASGDLVIEQEQYLVPVRQQKVVF
;
A
#
# COMPACT_ATOMS: atom_id res chain seq x y z
N MET A 1 37.91 -45.47 39.85
CA MET A 1 37.50 -45.10 41.22
C MET A 1 38.19 -43.79 41.55
N ILE A 2 37.40 -42.70 41.68
CA ILE A 2 37.72 -41.39 42.28
C ILE A 2 38.51 -40.37 41.40
N HIS A 3 37.77 -39.40 40.84
CA HIS A 3 38.15 -38.02 40.43
C HIS A 3 38.54 -37.14 41.66
N PRO A 4 38.85 -35.81 41.61
CA PRO A 4 39.07 -34.85 40.51
C PRO A 4 40.26 -33.87 40.79
N LEU A 5 40.57 -32.92 39.89
CA LEU A 5 40.43 -31.46 40.18
C LEU A 5 40.89 -30.59 38.99
N HIS A 6 39.90 -29.97 38.34
CA HIS A 6 39.84 -28.56 37.96
C HIS A 6 41.08 -27.84 37.43
N ARG A 7 41.03 -27.45 36.15
CA ARG A 7 41.34 -26.07 35.74
C ARG A 7 40.41 -25.62 34.61
N THR A 8 39.31 -25.06 35.07
CA THR A 8 38.30 -24.31 34.33
C THR A 8 38.95 -23.05 33.74
N ALA A 9 39.05 -22.96 32.42
CA ALA A 9 39.25 -21.68 31.74
C ALA A 9 37.89 -21.28 31.14
N PHE A 10 37.22 -20.36 31.85
CA PHE A 10 36.00 -19.69 31.39
C PHE A 10 36.35 -18.84 30.17
N ILE A 11 35.98 -19.31 28.97
CA ILE A 11 35.90 -18.44 27.79
C ILE A 11 34.50 -17.83 27.82
N CYS A 12 34.42 -16.61 28.35
CA CYS A 12 33.23 -15.78 28.29
C CYS A 12 33.12 -15.24 26.85
N LEU A 13 32.51 -16.03 25.97
CA LEU A 13 32.15 -15.59 24.62
C LEU A 13 30.91 -14.70 24.75
N VAL A 14 31.13 -13.39 24.82
CA VAL A 14 30.06 -12.39 24.70
C VAL A 14 29.56 -12.43 23.26
N THR A 15 28.52 -13.22 23.00
CA THR A 15 27.74 -13.15 21.77
C THR A 15 26.94 -11.85 21.81
N LEU A 16 27.51 -10.80 21.21
CA LEU A 16 26.79 -9.57 20.91
C LEU A 16 25.67 -9.93 19.92
N LEU A 17 24.44 -10.00 20.44
CA LEU A 17 23.22 -10.18 19.65
C LEU A 17 23.10 -8.96 18.74
N GLY A 18 23.49 -9.11 17.48
CA GLY A 18 23.24 -8.11 16.45
C GLY A 18 21.74 -7.98 16.25
N LEU A 19 21.13 -7.00 16.90
CA LEU A 19 19.84 -6.45 16.51
C LEU A 19 20.01 -5.88 15.09
N PHE A 20 19.73 -6.71 14.09
CA PHE A 20 19.35 -6.22 12.77
C PHE A 20 17.97 -5.59 12.93
N ALA A 21 17.94 -4.35 13.42
CA ALA A 21 16.85 -3.46 13.12
C ALA A 21 16.91 -3.25 11.60
N SER A 22 16.05 -3.96 10.87
CA SER A 22 15.77 -3.66 9.46
C SER A 22 15.24 -2.23 9.41
N ALA A 23 16.15 -1.28 9.26
CA ALA A 23 15.81 0.06 8.87
C ALA A 23 15.25 -0.07 7.46
N HIS A 24 13.93 -0.17 7.33
CA HIS A 24 13.26 0.02 6.06
C HIS A 24 13.68 1.39 5.56
N VAL A 25 14.63 1.41 4.63
CA VAL A 25 14.98 2.60 3.88
C VAL A 25 13.72 2.95 3.11
N ALA A 26 12.97 3.93 3.61
CA ALA A 26 11.83 4.48 2.90
C ALA A 26 12.35 5.04 1.58
N ALA A 27 12.27 4.25 0.51
CA ALA A 27 12.66 4.70 -0.81
C ALA A 27 11.80 5.91 -1.17
N LEU A 28 12.44 6.95 -1.70
CA LEU A 28 11.75 8.18 -2.10
C LEU A 28 10.67 7.85 -3.14
N PRO A 29 9.51 8.54 -3.12
CA PRO A 29 8.49 8.35 -4.15
C PRO A 29 9.07 8.60 -5.55
N PRO A 30 8.51 7.98 -6.59
CA PRO A 30 9.04 8.06 -7.93
C PRO A 30 9.08 9.51 -8.43
N ALA A 31 9.98 9.77 -9.35
CA ALA A 31 10.09 11.08 -9.97
C ALA A 31 8.89 11.33 -10.91
N ALA A 32 7.83 11.98 -10.44
CA ALA A 32 6.72 12.41 -11.31
C ALA A 32 7.15 13.53 -12.31
N PRO A 33 6.75 13.45 -13.59
CA PRO A 33 6.78 14.56 -14.56
C PRO A 33 6.02 15.81 -14.08
N MET A 34 6.17 16.91 -14.83
CA MET A 34 5.41 18.14 -14.60
C MET A 34 3.91 17.86 -14.83
N ASN A 35 3.03 18.28 -13.91
CA ASN A 35 1.59 17.96 -13.90
C ASN A 35 1.23 16.51 -13.58
N GLU A 36 2.10 15.78 -12.89
CA GLU A 36 1.82 14.42 -12.41
C GLU A 36 2.08 14.32 -10.91
N VAL A 37 1.41 13.38 -10.26
CA VAL A 37 1.47 13.10 -8.82
C VAL A 37 2.13 11.75 -8.61
N ALA A 38 3.21 11.73 -7.83
CA ALA A 38 3.85 10.49 -7.42
C ALA A 38 3.12 9.92 -6.20
N LEU A 39 2.75 8.66 -6.30
CA LEU A 39 2.04 7.95 -5.24
C LEU A 39 2.78 6.65 -4.95
N THR A 40 3.10 6.42 -3.68
CA THR A 40 3.69 5.16 -3.21
C THR A 40 2.68 4.46 -2.29
N ALA A 41 2.20 3.30 -2.70
CA ALA A 41 1.38 2.43 -1.86
C ALA A 41 2.24 1.29 -1.30
N TRP A 42 2.04 0.96 -0.02
CA TRP A 42 2.65 -0.20 0.61
C TRP A 42 1.59 -1.26 0.89
N MET A 43 1.80 -2.47 0.40
CA MET A 43 0.95 -3.61 0.66
C MET A 43 1.40 -4.30 1.95
N ASP A 44 0.48 -4.47 2.90
CA ASP A 44 0.69 -5.41 4.01
C ASP A 44 0.61 -6.83 3.45
N LEU A 45 1.78 -7.44 3.25
CA LEU A 45 1.95 -8.81 2.79
C LEU A 45 1.89 -9.76 3.99
N THR A 46 0.77 -9.79 4.73
CA THR A 46 0.66 -10.57 5.99
C THR A 46 0.98 -12.08 5.80
N ASP A 47 0.88 -12.61 4.58
CA ASP A 47 1.29 -13.99 4.21
C ASP A 47 2.71 -14.09 3.63
N GLY A 48 3.49 -13.01 3.71
CA GLY A 48 4.88 -12.91 3.28
C GLY A 48 5.08 -12.84 1.77
N THR A 49 4.02 -12.68 0.96
CA THR A 49 4.19 -12.66 -0.50
C THR A 49 3.30 -11.67 -1.25
N ALA A 50 3.97 -10.90 -2.12
CA ALA A 50 3.37 -10.07 -3.16
C ALA A 50 2.70 -10.90 -4.27
N ASN A 51 2.93 -12.21 -4.31
CA ASN A 51 2.41 -13.08 -5.35
C ASN A 51 0.87 -13.02 -5.43
N GLY A 52 0.37 -12.85 -6.65
CA GLY A 52 -1.06 -12.76 -6.93
C GLY A 52 -1.68 -11.40 -6.59
N VAL A 53 -0.93 -10.45 -6.01
CA VAL A 53 -1.41 -9.07 -5.88
C VAL A 53 -1.38 -8.39 -7.24
N ILE A 54 -2.49 -7.76 -7.58
CA ILE A 54 -2.66 -6.92 -8.76
C ILE A 54 -3.12 -5.55 -8.30
N VAL A 55 -2.48 -4.50 -8.80
CA VAL A 55 -2.91 -3.12 -8.62
C VAL A 55 -3.37 -2.61 -9.98
N GLU A 56 -4.67 -2.36 -10.12
CA GLU A 56 -5.26 -1.77 -11.32
C GLU A 56 -5.55 -0.30 -11.04
N VAL A 57 -4.99 0.61 -11.84
CA VAL A 57 -5.26 2.04 -11.78
C VAL A 57 -6.16 2.41 -12.94
N ASN A 58 -7.32 2.99 -12.64
CA ASN A 58 -8.24 3.52 -13.63
C ASN A 58 -8.28 5.05 -13.53
N VAL A 59 -7.86 5.74 -14.59
CA VAL A 59 -7.90 7.19 -14.69
C VAL A 59 -8.67 7.59 -15.94
N ASN A 60 -9.77 8.32 -15.77
CA ASN A 60 -10.61 8.79 -16.88
C ASN A 60 -11.00 7.68 -17.88
N GLY A 61 -11.21 6.44 -17.40
CA GLY A 61 -11.57 5.28 -18.23
C GLY A 61 -10.39 4.54 -18.86
N THR A 62 -9.17 5.07 -18.76
CA THR A 62 -7.93 4.36 -19.13
C THR A 62 -7.48 3.50 -17.97
N LYS A 63 -7.16 2.23 -18.24
CA LYS A 63 -6.68 1.29 -17.23
C LYS A 63 -5.19 1.02 -17.42
N ASP A 64 -4.47 1.10 -16.32
CA ASP A 64 -3.08 0.63 -16.19
C ASP A 64 -2.98 -0.37 -15.04
N TRP A 65 -1.96 -1.24 -15.08
CA TRP A 65 -1.83 -2.37 -14.19
C TRP A 65 -0.39 -2.50 -13.71
N GLY A 66 -0.22 -2.66 -12.40
CA GLY A 66 1.06 -2.88 -11.75
C GLY A 66 1.03 -4.05 -10.79
N ARG A 67 2.20 -4.37 -10.24
CA ARG A 67 2.38 -5.32 -9.15
C ARG A 67 3.29 -4.69 -8.09
N PRO A 68 3.05 -4.98 -6.80
CA PRO A 68 4.02 -4.65 -5.78
C PRO A 68 5.34 -5.39 -6.00
N ASP A 69 6.43 -4.78 -5.55
CA ASP A 69 7.72 -5.47 -5.40
C ASP A 69 7.70 -6.47 -4.23
N GLU A 70 8.85 -7.10 -3.97
CA GLU A 70 9.01 -8.10 -2.91
C GLU A 70 8.72 -7.54 -1.51
N ASP A 71 8.89 -6.24 -1.31
CA ASP A 71 8.64 -5.54 -0.05
C ASP A 71 7.19 -5.01 0.05
N GLY A 72 6.37 -5.25 -0.97
CA GLY A 72 4.98 -4.79 -1.03
C GLY A 72 4.82 -3.36 -1.57
N ARG A 73 5.89 -2.71 -2.04
CA ARG A 73 5.83 -1.34 -2.53
C ARG A 73 5.28 -1.28 -3.95
N VAL A 74 4.40 -0.33 -4.20
CA VAL A 74 3.85 -0.01 -5.52
C VAL A 74 4.03 1.48 -5.74
N ASP A 75 4.76 1.84 -6.79
CA ASP A 75 4.93 3.22 -7.22
C ASP A 75 4.01 3.50 -8.41
N LEU A 76 3.15 4.50 -8.25
CA LEU A 76 2.14 4.92 -9.21
C LEU A 76 2.35 6.38 -9.57
N VAL A 77 1.99 6.73 -10.80
CA VAL A 77 2.00 8.11 -11.26
C VAL A 77 0.62 8.45 -11.81
N LEU A 78 0.02 9.51 -11.26
CA LEU A 78 -1.32 9.95 -11.62
C LEU A 78 -1.26 11.31 -12.30
N PRO A 79 -2.07 11.58 -13.33
CA PRO A 79 -2.16 12.92 -13.87
C PRO A 79 -2.75 13.89 -12.84
N ALA A 80 -2.29 15.14 -12.86
CA ALA A 80 -2.93 16.23 -12.15
C ALA A 80 -4.33 16.51 -12.74
N ASN A 81 -5.23 17.08 -11.93
CA ASN A 81 -6.60 17.40 -12.32
C ASN A 81 -7.40 16.19 -12.84
N ALA A 82 -7.29 15.07 -12.13
CA ALA A 82 -7.99 13.84 -12.46
C ALA A 82 -8.51 13.11 -11.22
N VAL A 83 -9.48 12.24 -11.43
CA VAL A 83 -9.88 11.23 -10.44
C VAL A 83 -9.35 9.88 -10.88
N ALA A 84 -8.60 9.23 -9.99
CA ALA A 84 -8.08 7.88 -10.16
C ALA A 84 -8.77 6.92 -9.20
N LEU A 85 -9.16 5.74 -9.70
CA LEU A 85 -9.59 4.62 -8.88
C LEU A 85 -8.49 3.56 -8.90
N ILE A 86 -7.97 3.21 -7.73
CA ILE A 86 -6.90 2.23 -7.57
C ILE A 86 -7.49 0.99 -6.91
N HIS A 87 -7.58 -0.10 -7.66
CA HIS A 87 -8.10 -1.37 -7.20
C HIS A 87 -6.95 -2.30 -6.79
N PHE A 88 -6.94 -2.67 -5.52
CA PHE A 88 -6.00 -3.64 -4.95
C PHE A 88 -6.69 -5.00 -4.85
N ARG A 89 -6.15 -5.99 -5.56
CA ARG A 89 -6.77 -7.30 -5.75
C ARG A 89 -5.76 -8.39 -5.40
N LYS A 90 -6.22 -9.44 -4.72
CA LYS A 90 -5.48 -10.69 -4.52
C LYS A 90 -6.49 -11.83 -4.45
N PRO A 91 -6.24 -12.99 -5.08
CA PRO A 91 -7.10 -14.16 -4.94
C PRO A 91 -7.34 -14.51 -3.46
N GLY A 92 -8.57 -14.90 -3.11
CA GLY A 92 -8.97 -15.22 -1.73
C GLY A 92 -9.03 -14.02 -0.78
N HIS A 93 -9.06 -12.80 -1.31
CA HIS A 93 -9.13 -11.57 -0.53
C HIS A 93 -10.18 -10.61 -1.11
N LEU A 94 -10.77 -9.79 -0.23
CA LEU A 94 -11.67 -8.72 -0.63
C LEU A 94 -10.90 -7.63 -1.39
N THR A 95 -11.40 -7.28 -2.58
CA THR A 95 -10.85 -6.18 -3.38
C THR A 95 -11.09 -4.85 -2.67
N LYS A 96 -10.03 -4.07 -2.46
CA LYS A 96 -10.13 -2.71 -1.90
C LYS A 96 -9.92 -1.69 -3.02
N THR A 97 -10.74 -0.64 -3.03
CA THR A 97 -10.60 0.46 -3.98
C THR A 97 -10.23 1.73 -3.23
N VAL A 98 -9.22 2.46 -3.67
CA VAL A 98 -8.90 3.80 -3.16
C VAL A 98 -9.18 4.81 -4.25
N SER A 99 -9.97 5.85 -3.94
CA SER A 99 -10.18 6.98 -4.84
C SER A 99 -9.17 8.07 -4.54
N VAL A 100 -8.53 8.62 -5.57
CA VAL A 100 -7.60 9.75 -5.45
C VAL A 100 -8.05 10.85 -6.39
N ASP A 101 -8.38 12.01 -5.84
CA ASP A 101 -8.74 13.22 -6.59
C ASP A 101 -7.59 14.23 -6.53
N THR A 102 -7.02 14.56 -7.69
CA THR A 102 -5.87 15.46 -7.83
C THR A 102 -6.23 16.89 -8.28
N HIS A 103 -7.51 17.27 -8.35
CA HIS A 103 -7.94 18.59 -8.87
C HIS A 103 -7.48 19.79 -8.05
N ASN A 104 -7.49 19.67 -6.73
CA ASN A 104 -7.12 20.78 -5.84
C ASN A 104 -5.66 20.69 -5.38
N MET A 105 -4.87 19.83 -6.00
CA MET A 105 -3.45 19.72 -5.68
C MET A 105 -2.73 21.00 -6.13
N ARG A 106 -2.18 21.77 -5.18
CA ARG A 106 -1.38 22.95 -5.51
C ARG A 106 0.09 22.58 -5.70
N ASP A 107 0.76 23.22 -6.66
CA ASP A 107 2.21 23.14 -6.85
C ASP A 107 2.98 23.51 -5.55
N SER A 108 2.41 24.40 -4.73
CA SER A 108 2.99 24.84 -3.46
C SER A 108 2.80 23.87 -2.30
N SER A 109 1.89 22.89 -2.40
CA SER A 109 1.67 21.90 -1.33
C SER A 109 2.92 21.05 -1.08
N PHE A 110 3.87 21.08 -2.01
CA PHE A 110 5.17 20.44 -1.87
C PHE A 110 6.29 21.42 -2.26
N LYS A 111 6.61 22.37 -1.37
CA LYS A 111 7.72 23.34 -1.49
C LYS A 111 9.03 22.66 -1.96
N GLY A 112 9.27 22.64 -3.27
CA GLY A 112 10.51 22.15 -3.90
C GLY A 112 10.74 20.63 -3.87
N LYS A 113 9.75 19.82 -3.45
CA LYS A 113 9.79 18.35 -3.52
C LYS A 113 8.61 17.90 -4.38
N LYS A 114 8.78 16.87 -5.19
CA LYS A 114 7.67 16.34 -6.01
C LYS A 114 6.52 15.92 -5.10
N ALA A 115 5.28 16.19 -5.50
CA ALA A 115 4.09 15.76 -4.79
C ALA A 115 4.13 14.25 -4.61
N GLY A 116 4.39 13.82 -3.37
CA GLY A 116 4.66 12.44 -2.99
C GLY A 116 3.72 12.07 -1.86
N LEU A 117 2.77 11.19 -2.15
CA LEU A 117 1.86 10.64 -1.16
C LEU A 117 2.24 9.20 -0.88
N THR A 118 2.32 8.84 0.40
CA THR A 118 2.59 7.46 0.83
C THR A 118 1.47 6.96 1.73
N PHE A 119 0.95 5.77 1.45
CA PHE A 119 -0.07 5.11 2.28
C PHE A 119 0.11 3.60 2.25
N ALA A 120 -0.57 2.90 3.16
CA ALA A 120 -0.53 1.45 3.24
C ALA A 120 -1.92 0.84 3.00
N VAL A 121 -1.96 -0.35 2.41
CA VAL A 121 -3.16 -1.12 2.12
C VAL A 121 -3.01 -2.52 2.68
N LYS A 122 -3.98 -2.93 3.50
CA LYS A 122 -4.12 -4.30 3.98
C LYS A 122 -5.32 -4.95 3.33
N LEU A 123 -5.09 -6.03 2.58
CA LEU A 123 -6.16 -6.86 2.02
C LEU A 123 -6.63 -7.85 3.08
N GLU A 124 -7.94 -8.00 3.18
CA GLU A 124 -8.57 -8.92 4.12
C GLU A 124 -8.94 -10.21 3.38
N PRO A 125 -8.65 -11.40 3.95
CA PRO A 125 -9.15 -12.66 3.41
C PRO A 125 -10.68 -12.63 3.30
N ASP A 126 -11.21 -13.27 2.27
CA ASP A 126 -12.66 -13.36 2.04
C ASP A 126 -13.34 -14.52 2.78
N THR A 127 -12.59 -15.40 3.45
CA THR A 127 -13.09 -16.64 4.09
C THR A 127 -14.28 -16.44 5.05
N GLU A 128 -14.32 -15.32 5.79
CA GLU A 128 -15.42 -15.00 6.72
C GLU A 128 -16.45 -14.04 6.11
N LYS A 129 -16.20 -13.55 4.89
CA LYS A 129 -16.93 -12.51 4.19
C LYS A 129 -17.33 -12.96 2.79
N GLU A 130 -17.45 -14.27 2.59
CA GLU A 130 -17.81 -14.85 1.30
C GLU A 130 -19.14 -14.28 0.81
N GLY A 131 -19.18 -13.93 -0.48
CA GLY A 131 -20.36 -13.31 -1.08
C GLY A 131 -20.59 -11.85 -0.68
N LEU A 132 -19.66 -11.21 0.04
CA LEU A 132 -19.66 -9.77 0.30
C LEU A 132 -18.59 -9.04 -0.53
N ALA A 133 -18.83 -7.76 -0.80
CA ALA A 133 -17.85 -6.84 -1.36
C ALA A 133 -18.00 -5.46 -0.73
N TYR A 134 -16.95 -4.65 -0.80
CA TYR A 134 -17.06 -3.25 -0.40
C TYR A 134 -18.03 -2.50 -1.34
N ALA A 135 -18.89 -1.67 -0.77
CA ALA A 135 -19.92 -0.93 -1.50
C ALA A 135 -19.36 0.16 -2.44
N GLY A 136 -18.10 0.53 -2.24
CA GLY A 136 -17.39 1.57 -2.99
C GLY A 136 -15.92 1.66 -2.57
N PRO A 137 -15.26 2.79 -2.86
CA PRO A 137 -13.92 3.06 -2.34
C PRO A 137 -13.87 2.96 -0.81
N VAL A 138 -12.85 2.27 -0.29
CA VAL A 138 -12.62 2.11 1.15
C VAL A 138 -11.88 3.30 1.76
N ALA A 139 -11.27 4.11 0.90
CA ALA A 139 -10.64 5.37 1.25
C ALA A 139 -10.75 6.34 0.06
N THR A 140 -10.90 7.62 0.40
CA THR A 140 -10.87 8.73 -0.54
C THR A 140 -9.77 9.68 -0.13
N ILE A 141 -8.92 10.03 -1.08
CA ILE A 141 -7.82 10.95 -0.90
C ILE A 141 -8.07 12.14 -1.81
N THR A 142 -8.20 13.32 -1.21
CA THR A 142 -8.50 14.58 -1.91
C THR A 142 -7.57 15.67 -1.41
N PHE A 143 -7.67 16.85 -2.03
CA PHE A 143 -7.01 18.06 -1.55
C PHE A 143 -8.06 19.14 -1.27
N ASP A 144 -7.92 19.85 -0.17
CA ASP A 144 -8.82 20.93 0.20
C ASP A 144 -8.73 22.08 -0.82
N ALA A 145 -9.86 22.61 -1.26
CA ALA A 145 -9.90 23.64 -2.30
C ALA A 145 -9.32 24.99 -1.83
N ALA A 146 -9.43 25.30 -0.54
CA ALA A 146 -8.99 26.58 0.01
C ALA A 146 -7.51 26.57 0.39
N SER A 147 -7.03 25.52 1.07
CA SER A 147 -5.65 25.40 1.53
C SER A 147 -4.75 24.61 0.57
N GLY A 148 -5.29 23.61 -0.14
CA GLY A 148 -4.52 22.64 -0.92
C GLY A 148 -3.91 21.53 -0.05
N ASP A 149 -4.35 21.41 1.20
CA ASP A 149 -3.90 20.37 2.13
C ASP A 149 -4.52 19.01 1.77
N LEU A 150 -3.79 17.94 2.09
CA LEU A 150 -4.26 16.58 1.89
C LEU A 150 -5.39 16.24 2.88
N VAL A 151 -6.49 15.72 2.35
CA VAL A 151 -7.63 15.21 3.13
C VAL A 151 -7.81 13.73 2.83
N ILE A 152 -7.86 12.91 3.87
CA ILE A 152 -8.06 11.46 3.77
C ILE A 152 -9.31 11.09 4.55
N GLU A 153 -10.26 10.47 3.87
CA GLU A 153 -11.47 9.91 4.46
C GLU A 153 -11.46 8.40 4.27
N GLN A 154 -11.84 7.66 5.31
CA GLN A 154 -11.95 6.21 5.26
C GLN A 154 -13.35 5.79 5.63
N GLU A 155 -13.97 5.03 4.74
CA GLU A 155 -15.34 4.57 4.90
C GLU A 155 -15.47 3.17 4.31
N GLN A 156 -15.91 2.22 5.12
CA GLN A 156 -15.87 0.80 4.78
C GLN A 156 -17.20 0.15 5.10
N TYR A 157 -17.97 -0.16 4.06
CA TYR A 157 -19.21 -0.92 4.20
C TYR A 157 -19.21 -2.11 3.26
N LEU A 158 -19.56 -3.27 3.80
CA LEU A 158 -19.74 -4.49 3.03
C LEU A 158 -21.20 -4.61 2.60
N VAL A 159 -21.41 -5.03 1.36
CA VAL A 159 -22.71 -5.32 0.78
C VAL A 159 -22.68 -6.69 0.11
N PRO A 160 -23.82 -7.39 0.03
CA PRO A 160 -23.90 -8.63 -0.73
C PRO A 160 -23.52 -8.41 -2.20
N VAL A 161 -22.65 -9.26 -2.72
CA VAL A 161 -22.33 -9.30 -4.16
C VAL A 161 -23.60 -9.73 -4.88
N ARG A 162 -24.25 -8.79 -5.56
CA ARG A 162 -25.30 -9.16 -6.52
C ARG A 162 -24.62 -9.93 -7.64
N GLN A 163 -24.95 -11.20 -7.82
CA GLN A 163 -24.54 -11.96 -8.99
C GLN A 163 -25.12 -11.26 -10.23
N GLN A 164 -24.34 -10.39 -10.87
CA GLN A 164 -24.64 -9.97 -12.22
C GLN A 164 -24.47 -11.21 -13.08
N LYS A 165 -25.60 -11.79 -13.48
CA LYS A 165 -25.66 -12.82 -14.51
C LYS A 165 -25.01 -12.23 -15.76
N VAL A 166 -23.76 -12.62 -16.02
CA VAL A 166 -23.11 -12.37 -17.31
C VAL A 166 -23.92 -13.15 -18.34
N VAL A 167 -24.74 -12.44 -19.11
CA VAL A 167 -25.37 -13.01 -20.30
C VAL A 167 -24.30 -12.95 -21.39
N PHE A 168 -23.80 -14.13 -21.77
CA PHE A 168 -22.96 -14.29 -22.96
C PHE A 168 -23.77 -14.02 -24.22
#